data_AF-A0A7V9J402-F1
#
_entry.id   AF-A0A7V9J402-F1
#
_cell.length_a   1.000
_cell.length_b   1.000
_cell.length_c   1.000
_cell.angle_alpha   90.00
_cell.angle_beta   90.00
_cell.angle_gamma   90.00
#
_symmetry.space_group_name_H-M   'P 1'
#
loop_
_entity.id
_entity.type
_entity.pdbx_description
1 polymer ?
#
loop_
_entity_poly.entity_id
_entity_poly.type
_entity_poly.pdbx_seq_one_letter_code
_entity_poly.pdbx_strand_id
1 'polypeptide(L)'
;MPNAQYLTVTLSGAIDSNGAIGAASATMGVLVGDTNTDATLNSVDISQTKSQSGNLVTGSNFREDVTVDGNLNSADFGLVQSKSGTALP
;
A
#
# COMPACT_ATOMS: atom_id res chain seq x y z
N MET A 1 10.47 6.60 -0.60
CA MET A 1 9.40 7.22 -1.40
C MET A 1 8.59 8.13 -0.50
N PRO A 2 8.17 9.33 -0.95
CA PRO A 2 7.25 10.16 -0.18
C PRO A 2 5.93 9.42 0.09
N ASN A 3 5.37 9.60 1.28
CA ASN A 3 4.03 9.12 1.63
C ASN A 3 2.97 10.04 0.99
N ALA A 4 1.78 9.51 0.70
CA ALA A 4 0.65 10.27 0.17
C ALA A 4 0.94 10.95 -1.18
N GLN A 5 1.16 10.15 -2.22
CA GLN A 5 1.47 10.66 -3.56
C GLN A 5 0.89 9.77 -4.66
N TYR A 6 0.77 10.31 -5.87
CA TYR A 6 0.59 9.51 -7.08
C TYR A 6 1.92 9.35 -7.83
N LEU A 7 2.19 8.12 -8.26
CA LEU A 7 3.31 7.77 -9.11
C LEU A 7 2.80 7.28 -10.46
N THR A 8 3.20 7.93 -11.55
CA THR A 8 2.98 7.40 -12.90
C THR A 8 4.14 6.53 -13.31
N VAL A 9 3.86 5.27 -13.59
CA VAL A 9 4.81 4.28 -14.11
C VAL A 9 4.59 4.14 -15.60
N THR A 10 5.64 4.35 -16.39
CA THR A 10 5.62 4.19 -17.85
C THR A 10 6.46 3.00 -18.25
N LEU A 11 5.81 2.00 -18.86
CA LEU A 11 6.44 0.89 -19.55
C LEU A 11 6.80 1.32 -20.96
N SER A 12 8.07 1.24 -21.32
CA SER A 12 8.54 1.45 -22.69
C SER A 12 8.68 0.10 -23.40
N GLY A 13 8.24 0.01 -24.65
CA GLY A 13 8.31 -1.23 -25.43
C GLY A 13 7.18 -2.23 -25.11
N ALA A 14 6.05 -1.75 -24.59
CA ALA A 14 4.87 -2.58 -24.38
C ALA A 14 4.31 -3.04 -25.73
N ILE A 15 3.98 -4.33 -25.84
CA ILE A 15 3.38 -4.93 -27.03
C ILE A 15 1.88 -5.11 -26.76
N ASP A 16 1.03 -4.55 -27.61
CA ASP A 16 -0.43 -4.75 -27.50
C ASP A 16 -0.90 -6.06 -28.16
N SER A 17 -2.20 -6.35 -28.06
CA SER A 17 -2.81 -7.56 -28.66
C SER A 17 -2.69 -7.63 -30.19
N ASN A 18 -2.40 -6.50 -30.84
CA ASN A 18 -2.26 -6.37 -32.28
C ASN A 18 -0.78 -6.38 -32.72
N GLY A 19 0.15 -6.55 -31.77
CA GLY A 19 1.59 -6.57 -32.02
C GLY A 19 2.23 -5.18 -32.16
N ALA A 20 1.51 -4.10 -31.87
CA ALA A 20 2.08 -2.77 -31.90
C ALA A 20 2.96 -2.52 -30.66
N ILE A 21 4.13 -1.93 -30.87
CA ILE A 21 5.09 -1.59 -29.82
C ILE A 21 4.93 -0.12 -29.47
N GLY A 22 4.73 0.19 -28.19
CA GLY A 22 4.55 1.55 -27.72
C GLY A 22 4.97 1.77 -26.27
N ALA A 23 4.63 2.95 -25.76
CA ALA A 23 4.70 3.25 -24.34
C ALA A 23 3.30 3.10 -23.74
N ALA A 24 3.21 2.46 -22.57
CA ALA A 24 2.00 2.35 -21.78
C ALA A 24 2.27 2.93 -20.39
N SER A 25 1.38 3.76 -19.89
CA SER A 25 1.53 4.38 -18.57
C SER A 25 0.33 4.08 -17.67
N ALA A 26 0.59 3.82 -16.39
CA ALA A 26 -0.43 3.68 -15.36
C ALA A 26 -0.04 4.54 -14.15
N THR A 27 -1.03 5.09 -13.45
CA THR A 27 -0.81 5.87 -12.23
C THR A 27 -1.25 5.06 -11.02
N MET A 28 -0.40 4.99 -9.99
CA MET A 28 -0.70 4.35 -8.72
C MET A 28 -0.59 5.35 -7.56
N GLY A 29 -1.52 5.25 -6.61
CA GLY A 29 -1.42 5.95 -5.33
C GLY A 29 -0.47 5.21 -4.39
N VAL A 30 0.36 5.95 -3.65
CA VAL A 30 1.23 5.43 -2.60
C VAL A 30 0.84 6.11 -1.29
N LEU A 31 0.15 5.36 -0.43
CA LEU A 31 -0.23 5.76 0.92
C LEU A 31 0.17 4.64 1.89
N VAL A 32 1.19 4.90 2.70
CA VAL A 32 1.74 3.93 3.66
C VAL A 32 0.77 3.77 4.83
N GLY A 33 0.37 2.53 5.07
CA GLY A 33 -0.55 2.15 6.15
C GLY A 33 -2.01 2.03 5.74
N ASP A 34 -2.38 2.41 4.51
CA ASP A 34 -3.76 2.25 4.00
C ASP A 34 -3.99 0.75 3.73
N THR A 35 -4.50 0.07 4.75
CA THR A 35 -4.66 -1.39 4.79
C THR A 35 -6.02 -1.84 4.26
N ASN A 36 -6.98 -0.93 4.13
CA ASN A 36 -8.31 -1.21 3.57
C ASN A 36 -8.50 -0.70 2.12
N THR A 37 -7.54 0.05 1.57
CA THR A 37 -7.54 0.62 0.20
C THR A 37 -8.62 1.68 -0.02
N ASP A 38 -8.93 2.49 1.00
CA ASP A 38 -9.91 3.58 0.89
C ASP A 38 -9.29 4.96 0.55
N ALA A 39 -7.96 5.00 0.32
CA ALA A 39 -7.17 6.20 0.02
C ALA A 39 -7.09 7.21 1.17
N THR A 40 -7.53 6.85 2.36
CA THR A 40 -7.42 7.64 3.59
C THR A 40 -6.81 6.79 4.70
N LEU A 41 -6.05 7.42 5.59
CA LEU A 41 -5.48 6.73 6.73
C LEU A 41 -6.21 7.14 8.01
N ASN A 42 -6.92 6.20 8.62
CA ASN A 42 -7.75 6.51 9.78
C ASN A 42 -7.78 5.35 10.81
N SER A 43 -8.71 5.43 11.76
CA SER A 43 -8.82 4.44 12.83
C SER A 43 -9.20 3.04 12.35
N VAL A 44 -9.81 2.91 11.17
CA VAL A 44 -10.12 1.64 10.54
C VAL A 44 -8.83 0.89 10.22
N ASP A 45 -7.85 1.53 9.57
CA ASP A 45 -6.54 0.92 9.28
C ASP A 45 -5.79 0.50 10.53
N ILE A 46 -5.81 1.36 11.56
CA ILE A 46 -5.18 1.05 12.84
C ILE A 46 -5.82 -0.20 13.44
N SER A 47 -7.15 -0.29 13.44
CA SER A 47 -7.87 -1.42 14.00
C SER A 47 -7.65 -2.71 13.20
N GLN A 48 -7.62 -2.62 11.87
CA GLN A 48 -7.36 -3.74 10.97
C GLN A 48 -5.95 -4.27 11.17
N THR A 49 -4.93 -3.41 11.11
CA THR A 49 -3.52 -3.78 11.33
C THR A 49 -3.32 -4.40 12.72
N LYS A 50 -3.90 -3.78 13.75
CA LYS A 50 -3.83 -4.29 15.13
C LYS A 50 -4.51 -5.65 15.28
N SER A 51 -5.60 -5.91 14.55
CA SER A 51 -6.30 -7.21 14.59
C SER A 51 -5.46 -8.38 14.07
N GLN A 52 -4.44 -8.08 13.26
CA GLN A 52 -3.53 -9.09 12.70
C GLN A 52 -2.29 -9.34 13.55
N SER A 53 -2.07 -8.58 14.62
CA SER A 53 -0.90 -8.73 15.48
C SER A 53 -0.78 -10.15 16.03
N GLY A 54 0.38 -10.77 15.82
CA GLY A 54 0.68 -12.15 16.24
C GLY A 54 0.28 -13.23 15.25
N ASN A 55 -0.44 -12.89 14.16
CA ASN A 55 -0.68 -13.81 13.05
C ASN A 55 0.56 -13.89 12.15
N LEU A 56 0.68 -15.00 11.42
CA LEU A 56 1.66 -15.12 10.35
C LEU A 56 1.27 -14.23 9.16
N VAL A 57 2.28 -13.72 8.45
CA VAL A 57 2.09 -13.04 7.17
C VAL A 57 1.69 -14.06 6.10
N THR A 58 0.62 -13.74 5.38
CA THR A 58 -0.03 -14.55 4.36
C THR A 58 -0.50 -13.66 3.21
N GLY A 59 -0.95 -14.26 2.11
CA GLY A 59 -1.52 -13.52 0.98
C GLY A 59 -2.78 -12.70 1.32
N SER A 60 -3.45 -12.92 2.45
CA SER A 60 -4.63 -12.15 2.86
C SER A 60 -4.32 -10.99 3.81
N ASN A 61 -3.14 -10.97 4.45
CA ASN A 61 -2.80 -9.97 5.47
C ASN A 61 -1.40 -9.35 5.30
N PHE A 62 -0.78 -9.49 4.13
CA PHE A 62 0.52 -8.90 3.84
C PHE A 62 0.48 -7.38 3.76
N ARG A 63 -0.69 -6.76 3.61
CA ARG A 63 -0.83 -5.29 3.57
C ARG A 63 -0.69 -4.67 4.96
N GLU A 64 -0.94 -5.46 6.00
CA GLU A 64 -0.82 -5.11 7.41
C GLU A 64 0.62 -5.23 7.94
N ASP A 65 1.53 -5.87 7.20
CA ASP A 65 2.97 -5.89 7.48
C ASP A 65 3.61 -4.65 6.85
N VAL A 66 3.37 -3.51 7.50
CA VAL A 66 3.76 -2.20 6.97
C VAL A 66 5.23 -1.88 7.24
N THR A 67 5.87 -2.59 8.17
CA THR A 67 7.33 -2.55 8.36
C THR A 67 8.07 -3.45 7.38
N VAL A 68 7.38 -4.39 6.74
CA VAL A 68 7.91 -5.34 5.74
C VAL A 68 9.02 -6.21 6.35
N ASP A 69 8.83 -6.63 7.59
CA ASP A 69 9.78 -7.47 8.33
C ASP A 69 9.32 -8.94 8.45
N GLY A 70 8.13 -9.26 7.97
CA GLY A 70 7.54 -10.60 8.03
C GLY A 70 6.82 -10.89 9.35
N ASN A 71 6.69 -9.92 10.25
CA ASN A 71 6.09 -10.09 11.57
C ASN A 71 5.00 -9.04 11.85
N LEU A 72 3.74 -9.44 11.83
CA LEU A 72 2.62 -8.58 12.22
C LEU A 72 2.62 -8.34 13.73
N ASN A 73 2.93 -7.12 14.17
CA ASN A 73 3.03 -6.78 15.58
C ASN A 73 2.75 -5.29 15.89
N SER A 74 3.20 -4.82 17.06
CA SER A 74 2.99 -3.44 17.49
C SER A 74 3.76 -2.38 16.72
N ALA A 75 4.85 -2.76 16.05
CA ALA A 75 5.58 -1.88 15.16
C ALA A 75 4.69 -1.46 13.98
N ASP A 76 3.91 -2.40 13.42
CA ASP A 76 3.02 -2.14 12.29
C ASP A 76 1.93 -1.14 12.64
N PHE A 77 1.08 -1.46 13.62
CA PHE A 77 -0.01 -0.55 13.97
C PHE A 77 0.50 0.76 14.58
N GLY A 78 1.69 0.77 15.19
CA GLY A 78 2.37 1.98 15.64
C GLY A 78 2.76 2.90 14.47
N LEU A 79 3.26 2.32 13.37
CA LEU A 79 3.56 3.06 12.15
C LEU A 79 2.29 3.62 11.51
N VAL A 80 1.24 2.80 11.37
CA VAL A 80 -0.07 3.24 10.85
C VAL A 80 -0.62 4.40 11.69
N GLN A 81 -0.59 4.27 13.02
CA GLN A 81 -1.03 5.33 13.93
C GLN A 81 -0.24 6.63 13.75
N SER A 82 1.08 6.56 13.53
CA SER A 82 1.93 7.73 13.31
C SER A 82 1.61 8.52 12.03
N LYS A 83 0.89 7.91 11.09
CA LYS A 83 0.50 8.49 9.80
C LYS A 83 -0.98 8.82 9.70
N SER A 84 -1.75 8.57 10.77
CA SER A 84 -3.21 8.76 10.77
C SER A 84 -3.58 10.20 10.42
N GLY A 85 -4.62 10.37 9.61
CA GLY A 85 -5.05 11.67 9.08
C GLY A 85 -4.38 12.07 7.75
N THR A 86 -3.52 11.23 7.19
CA THR A 86 -3.03 11.40 5.82
C THR A 86 -4.00 10.78 4.81
N ALA A 87 -4.00 11.27 3.58
CA ALA A 87 -4.81 10.76 2.48
C ALA A 87 -4.06 10.99 1.16
N LEU A 88 -4.42 10.26 0.12
CA LEU A 88 -3.93 10.60 -1.22
C LEU A 88 -4.46 11.99 -1.64
N PRO A 89 -3.65 12.79 -2.35
CA PRO A 89 -4.04 14.13 -2.80
C PRO A 89 -5.11 14.13 -3.91
#